data_AF-L9XBW0-F1
#
_entry.id   AF-L9XBW0-F1
#
_cell.length_a   1.000
_cell.length_b   1.000
_cell.length_c   1.000
_cell.angle_alpha   90.00
_cell.angle_beta   90.00
_cell.angle_gamma   90.00
#
_symmetry.space_group_name_H-M   'P 1'
#
loop_
_entity.id
_entity.type
_entity.pdbx_description
1 polymer ?
#
loop_
_entity_poly.entity_id
_entity_poly.type
_entity_poly.pdbx_seq_one_letter_code
_entity_poly.pdbx_strand_id
1 'polypeptide(L)'
;MSDLESLPEAWSVWSVEDDGRVVLAYRPDVFDGEEFPAACLPTLYLTHGKRTRRPGTNPTDRTLEQDWFVTFYLEPDVSLNETNRFETRAEGLERTMELARQFDDGEIDYRALYQVPREAYFDRLDDLTGSNATES
;
A
#
# COMPACT_ATOMS: atom_id res chain seq x y z
N MET A 1 16.40 9.76 0.22
CA MET A 1 16.58 8.52 -0.58
C MET A 1 16.96 7.33 0.29
N SER A 2 17.45 7.53 1.52
CA SER A 2 17.89 6.43 2.38
C SER A 2 16.80 5.62 3.07
N ASP A 3 15.60 6.16 3.20
CA ASP A 3 14.50 5.44 3.87
C ASP A 3 14.04 4.20 3.08
N LEU A 4 14.07 4.26 1.73
CA LEU A 4 13.71 3.14 0.86
C LEU A 4 14.76 2.02 0.84
N GLU A 5 15.95 2.26 1.39
CA GLU A 5 17.01 1.24 1.48
C GLU A 5 16.69 0.19 2.57
N SER A 6 15.76 0.49 3.48
CA SER A 6 15.29 -0.42 4.54
C SER A 6 14.04 -1.21 4.14
N LEU A 7 13.62 -1.10 2.88
CA LEU A 7 12.45 -1.79 2.36
C LEU A 7 12.73 -3.31 2.24
N PRO A 8 11.78 -4.19 2.60
CA PRO A 8 11.96 -5.62 2.40
C PRO A 8 12.22 -5.95 0.93
N GLU A 9 13.04 -6.97 0.66
CA GLU A 9 13.41 -7.39 -0.70
C GLU A 9 12.20 -7.82 -1.55
N ALA A 10 11.11 -8.23 -0.89
CA ALA A 10 9.85 -8.57 -1.54
C ALA A 10 9.16 -7.37 -2.20
N TRP A 11 9.52 -6.13 -1.83
CA TRP A 11 8.94 -4.92 -2.40
C TRP A 11 9.86 -4.27 -3.43
N SER A 12 9.28 -3.86 -4.54
CA SER A 12 9.95 -3.11 -5.60
C SER A 12 9.44 -1.69 -5.68
N VAL A 13 10.35 -0.72 -5.78
CA VAL A 13 10.00 0.68 -6.05
C VAL A 13 9.71 0.83 -7.55
N TRP A 14 8.46 1.12 -7.89
CA TRP A 14 8.03 1.29 -9.28
C TRP A 14 8.14 2.73 -9.77
N SER A 15 7.86 3.71 -8.90
CA SER A 15 7.95 5.12 -9.26
C SER A 15 8.23 5.98 -8.04
N VAL A 16 9.09 6.98 -8.22
CA VAL A 16 9.33 8.07 -7.28
C VAL A 16 9.27 9.35 -8.09
N GLU A 17 8.22 10.13 -7.90
CA GLU A 17 8.01 11.38 -8.63
C GLU A 17 8.72 12.54 -7.92
N ASP A 18 9.08 13.58 -8.67
CA ASP A 18 9.69 14.81 -8.12
C ASP A 18 8.78 15.54 -7.10
N ASP A 19 7.46 15.37 -7.21
CA ASP A 19 6.47 15.89 -6.25
C ASP A 19 6.46 15.10 -4.93
N GLY A 20 7.27 14.04 -4.83
CA GLY A 20 7.45 13.22 -3.64
C GLY A 20 6.52 12.01 -3.56
N ARG A 21 5.66 11.79 -4.56
CA ARG A 21 4.83 10.58 -4.71
C ARG A 21 5.71 9.33 -4.82
N VAL A 22 5.30 8.25 -4.16
CA VAL A 22 5.99 6.96 -4.23
C VAL A 22 4.99 5.85 -4.53
N VAL A 23 5.39 4.90 -5.37
CA VAL A 23 4.63 3.68 -5.66
C VAL A 23 5.53 2.48 -5.42
N LEU A 24 5.08 1.57 -4.56
CA LEU A 24 5.73 0.30 -4.28
C LEU A 24 4.83 -0.85 -4.72
N ALA A 25 5.43 -1.92 -5.22
CA ALA A 25 4.73 -3.14 -5.62
C ALA A 25 5.32 -4.36 -4.89
N TYR A 26 4.46 -5.22 -4.37
CA TYR A 26 4.87 -6.44 -3.68
C TYR A 26 5.02 -7.60 -4.67
N ARG A 27 6.19 -8.23 -4.69
CA ARG A 27 6.54 -9.38 -5.53
C ARG A 27 5.99 -9.28 -6.96
N PRO A 28 6.34 -8.21 -7.71
CA PRO A 28 5.92 -8.10 -9.11
C PRO A 28 6.51 -9.19 -10.02
N ASP A 29 7.48 -9.96 -9.51
CA ASP A 29 8.00 -11.18 -10.14
C ASP A 29 7.06 -12.40 -9.99
N VAL A 30 6.08 -12.34 -9.08
CA VAL A 30 5.08 -13.38 -8.84
C VAL A 30 3.70 -12.97 -9.32
N PHE A 31 3.34 -11.71 -9.12
CA PHE A 31 2.05 -11.14 -9.53
C PHE A 31 2.20 -10.37 -10.84
N ASP A 32 2.73 -11.04 -11.86
CA ASP A 32 3.07 -10.46 -13.17
C ASP A 32 1.90 -10.51 -14.19
N GLY A 33 0.86 -11.30 -13.91
CA GLY A 33 -0.28 -11.50 -14.81
C GLY A 33 -0.40 -12.90 -15.41
N GLU A 34 0.61 -13.77 -15.25
CA GLU A 34 0.59 -15.15 -15.77
C GLU A 34 -0.28 -16.10 -14.92
N GLU A 35 0.02 -16.24 -13.62
CA GLU A 35 -0.70 -17.17 -12.73
C GLU A 35 -1.93 -16.53 -12.07
N PHE A 36 -1.83 -15.24 -11.74
CA PHE A 36 -2.91 -14.43 -11.20
C PHE A 36 -3.18 -13.26 -12.13
N PRO A 37 -4.42 -12.73 -12.22
CA PRO A 37 -4.68 -11.49 -12.93
C PRO A 37 -3.74 -10.39 -12.43
N ALA A 38 -3.16 -9.58 -13.33
CA ALA A 38 -2.27 -8.47 -12.94
C ALA A 38 -2.90 -7.47 -11.96
N ALA A 39 -4.24 -7.44 -11.89
CA ALA A 39 -4.98 -6.68 -10.89
C ALA A 39 -4.72 -7.16 -9.45
N CYS A 40 -4.25 -8.39 -9.22
CA CYS A 40 -3.98 -8.96 -7.90
C CYS A 40 -2.60 -8.58 -7.33
N LEU A 41 -1.89 -7.65 -7.97
CA LEU A 41 -0.60 -7.16 -7.51
C LEU A 41 -0.80 -6.19 -6.33
N PRO A 42 -0.31 -6.53 -5.12
CA PRO A 42 -0.38 -5.62 -3.99
C PRO A 42 0.49 -4.38 -4.23
N THR A 43 -0.09 -3.20 -4.03
CA THR A 43 0.56 -1.91 -4.33
C THR A 43 0.32 -0.87 -3.23
N LEU A 44 1.40 -0.23 -2.80
CA LEU A 44 1.38 0.87 -1.84
C LEU A 44 1.59 2.20 -2.58
N TYR A 45 0.74 3.16 -2.29
CA TYR A 45 0.80 4.51 -2.83
C TYR A 45 0.98 5.52 -1.71
N LEU A 46 2.07 6.29 -1.77
CA LEU A 46 2.20 7.54 -1.03
C LEU A 46 1.87 8.68 -1.98
N THR A 47 0.80 9.41 -1.71
CA THR A 47 0.33 10.52 -2.55
C THR A 47 0.13 11.78 -1.72
N HIS A 48 0.38 12.93 -2.32
CA HIS A 48 0.05 14.22 -1.71
C HIS A 48 -1.32 14.68 -2.18
N GLY A 49 -2.15 15.18 -1.26
CA GLY A 49 -3.48 15.70 -1.52
C GLY A 49 -3.44 16.74 -2.64
N LYS A 50 -4.25 16.55 -3.69
CA LYS A 50 -4.28 17.49 -4.80
C LYS A 50 -4.99 18.76 -4.34
N ARG A 51 -4.28 19.90 -4.38
CA ARG A 51 -4.80 21.27 -4.23
C ARG A 51 -6.05 21.49 -5.09
N THR A 52 -7.23 21.27 -4.51
CA THR A 52 -8.49 21.60 -5.18
C THR A 52 -8.85 23.02 -4.78
N ARG A 53 -8.36 23.98 -5.56
CA ARG A 53 -8.94 25.33 -5.57
C ARG A 53 -10.33 25.25 -6.20
N ARG A 54 -11.32 24.74 -5.46
CA ARG A 54 -12.74 24.90 -5.76
C ARG A 54 -13.21 26.19 -5.07
N PRO A 55 -13.54 27.26 -5.81
CA PRO A 55 -14.16 28.44 -5.22
C PRO A 55 -15.54 28.05 -4.68
N GLY A 56 -15.67 27.93 -3.36
CA GLY A 56 -16.94 27.67 -2.69
C GLY A 56 -16.90 26.75 -1.47
N THR A 57 -15.81 26.05 -1.20
CA THR A 57 -15.74 25.10 -0.07
C THR A 57 -15.22 25.77 1.21
N ASN A 58 -15.87 25.41 2.32
CA ASN A 58 -15.66 25.90 3.69
C ASN A 58 -14.16 25.96 4.09
N PRO A 59 -13.65 27.04 4.72
CA PRO A 59 -12.23 27.22 5.04
C PRO A 59 -11.60 26.20 6.01
N THR A 60 -12.36 25.23 6.53
CA THR A 60 -11.85 24.12 7.34
C THR A 60 -11.14 23.02 6.52
N ASP A 61 -11.27 23.02 5.19
CA ASP A 61 -10.72 21.98 4.29
C ASP A 61 -9.26 22.18 3.84
N ARG A 62 -8.62 23.30 4.24
CA ARG A 62 -7.23 23.60 3.82
C ARG A 62 -6.19 22.60 4.31
N THR A 63 -6.50 21.84 5.35
CA THR A 63 -5.58 20.82 5.90
C THR A 63 -5.39 19.69 4.90
N LEU A 64 -6.47 19.20 4.28
CA LEU A 64 -6.43 18.13 3.27
C LEU A 64 -5.61 18.45 2.01
N GLU A 65 -5.38 19.73 1.71
CA GLU A 65 -4.62 20.16 0.53
C GLU A 65 -3.10 19.99 0.70
N GLN A 66 -2.63 19.85 1.95
CA GLN A 66 -1.21 19.73 2.29
C GLN A 66 -0.85 18.35 2.86
N ASP A 67 -1.85 17.49 3.02
CA ASP A 67 -1.67 16.20 3.66
C ASP A 67 -1.20 15.14 2.68
N TRP A 68 -0.57 14.14 3.26
CA TRP A 68 -0.09 12.94 2.63
C TRP A 68 -1.02 11.79 2.95
N PHE A 69 -1.30 10.98 1.93
CA PHE A 69 -2.19 9.84 2.01
C PHE A 69 -1.42 8.60 1.61
N VAL A 70 -1.46 7.59 2.46
CA VAL A 70 -0.95 6.26 2.16
C VAL A 70 -2.13 5.36 1.84
N THR A 71 -2.12 4.72 0.68
CA THR A 71 -3.15 3.76 0.31
C THR A 71 -2.51 2.44 -0.05
N PHE A 72 -2.97 1.36 0.57
CA PHE A 72 -2.56 0.01 0.24
C PHE A 72 -3.67 -0.70 -0.51
N TYR A 73 -3.41 -1.09 -1.75
CA TYR A 73 -4.31 -1.89 -2.58
C TYR A 73 -3.79 -3.32 -2.66
N LEU A 74 -4.65 -4.30 -2.42
CA LEU A 74 -4.42 -5.69 -2.79
C LEU A 74 -4.91 -5.91 -4.23
N GLU A 75 -5.99 -5.21 -4.58
CA GLU A 75 -6.57 -5.11 -5.90
C GLU A 75 -7.11 -3.70 -6.15
N PRO A 76 -7.41 -3.29 -7.39
CA PRO A 76 -7.99 -1.99 -7.69
C PRO A 76 -9.24 -1.65 -6.87
N ASP A 77 -10.06 -2.65 -6.56
CA ASP A 77 -11.30 -2.52 -5.79
C ASP A 77 -11.17 -2.96 -4.32
N VAL A 78 -10.00 -3.46 -3.90
CA VAL A 78 -9.75 -3.96 -2.55
C VAL A 78 -8.55 -3.24 -1.96
N SER A 79 -8.82 -2.31 -1.05
CA SER A 79 -7.79 -1.58 -0.30
C SER A 79 -7.93 -1.77 1.19
N LEU A 80 -6.84 -1.54 1.90
CA LEU A 80 -6.86 -1.39 3.35
C LEU A 80 -7.56 -0.07 3.70
N ASN A 81 -8.76 -0.16 4.29
CA ASN A 81 -9.62 0.99 4.58
C ASN A 81 -9.20 1.82 5.81
N GLU A 82 -7.94 1.73 6.21
CA GLU A 82 -7.39 2.52 7.31
C GLU A 82 -7.22 4.00 6.91
N THR A 83 -7.51 4.90 7.85
CA THR A 83 -7.29 6.33 7.64
C THR A 83 -5.81 6.66 7.78
N ASN A 84 -5.03 6.45 6.73
CA ASN A 84 -3.59 6.70 6.68
C ASN A 84 -3.30 8.11 6.13
N ARG A 85 -3.66 9.13 6.90
CA ARG A 85 -3.48 10.57 6.59
C ARG A 85 -2.38 11.16 7.47
N PHE A 86 -1.46 11.90 6.87
CA PHE A 86 -0.29 12.48 7.54
C PHE A 86 -0.07 13.92 7.14
N GLU A 87 0.45 14.75 8.05
CA GLU A 87 0.71 16.17 7.75
C GLU A 87 1.97 16.35 6.89
N THR A 88 2.92 15.41 6.98
CA THR A 88 4.18 15.49 6.25
C THR A 88 4.46 14.25 5.40
N ARG A 89 5.30 14.47 4.37
CA ARG A 89 5.80 13.40 3.51
C ARG A 89 6.57 12.34 4.30
N ALA A 90 7.37 12.78 5.27
CA ALA A 90 8.22 11.89 6.04
C ALA A 90 7.37 10.89 6.82
N GLU A 91 6.35 11.37 7.55
CA GLU A 91 5.40 10.52 8.29
C GLU A 91 4.64 9.57 7.36
N GLY A 92 4.17 10.06 6.20
CA GLY A 92 3.53 9.20 5.20
C GLY A 92 4.47 8.13 4.64
N LEU A 93 5.74 8.45 4.42
CA LEU A 93 6.75 7.50 3.97
C LEU A 93 7.06 6.46 5.05
N GLU A 94 7.19 6.88 6.30
CA GLU A 94 7.38 5.98 7.45
C GLU A 94 6.21 5.00 7.56
N ARG A 95 4.96 5.46 7.46
CA ARG A 95 3.80 4.57 7.45
C ARG A 95 3.80 3.65 6.23
N THR A 96 4.19 4.14 5.06
CA THR A 96 4.30 3.30 3.84
C THR A 96 5.27 2.14 4.08
N MET A 97 6.42 2.40 4.71
CA MET A 97 7.42 1.38 5.03
C MET A 97 7.01 0.45 6.16
N GLU A 98 6.26 0.97 7.14
CA GLU A 98 5.65 0.16 8.18
C GLU A 98 4.63 -0.81 7.61
N LEU A 99 3.72 -0.36 6.74
CA LEU A 99 2.76 -1.21 6.04
C LEU A 99 3.45 -2.26 5.17
N ALA A 100 4.52 -1.88 4.48
CA ALA A 100 5.29 -2.82 3.66
C ALA A 100 5.87 -3.97 4.50
N ARG A 101 6.43 -3.65 5.68
CA ARG A 101 6.95 -4.64 6.63
C ARG A 101 5.83 -5.48 7.26
N GLN A 102 4.79 -4.84 7.77
CA GLN A 102 3.62 -5.54 8.34
C GLN A 102 3.00 -6.53 7.35
N PHE A 103 2.93 -6.16 6.06
CA PHE A 103 2.44 -7.07 5.04
C PHE A 103 3.41 -8.24 4.82
N ASP A 104 4.70 -7.96 4.68
CA ASP A 104 5.73 -8.99 4.45
C ASP A 104 5.86 -9.96 5.64
N ASP A 105 5.66 -9.46 6.85
CA ASP A 105 5.66 -10.24 8.11
C ASP A 105 4.31 -10.95 8.38
N GLY A 106 3.30 -10.78 7.51
CA GLY A 106 2.00 -11.43 7.64
C GLY A 106 1.08 -10.85 8.72
N GLU A 107 1.37 -9.65 9.21
CA GLU A 107 0.59 -8.97 10.26
C GLU A 107 -0.73 -8.37 9.76
N ILE A 108 -0.88 -8.19 8.44
CA ILE A 108 -2.09 -7.62 7.84
C ILE A 108 -3.09 -8.74 7.51
N ASP A 109 -4.26 -8.72 8.16
CA ASP A 109 -5.39 -9.58 7.80
C ASP A 109 -6.07 -9.11 6.51
N TYR A 110 -5.45 -9.45 5.37
CA TYR A 110 -5.98 -9.10 4.05
C TYR A 110 -7.30 -9.83 3.74
N ARG A 111 -7.59 -10.97 4.38
CA ARG A 111 -8.82 -11.74 4.12
C ARG A 111 -10.05 -10.97 4.57
N ALA A 112 -9.95 -10.22 5.65
CA ALA A 112 -11.03 -9.36 6.15
C ALA A 112 -11.42 -8.24 5.18
N LEU A 113 -10.57 -7.91 4.19
CA LEU A 113 -10.86 -6.90 3.17
C LEU A 113 -11.77 -7.42 2.05
N TYR A 114 -11.91 -8.74 1.93
CA TYR A 114 -12.67 -9.39 0.87
C TYR A 114 -14.07 -9.77 1.32
N GLN A 115 -15.08 -9.36 0.56
CA GLN A 115 -16.45 -9.85 0.74
C GLN A 115 -16.65 -11.25 0.12
N VAL A 116 -15.93 -11.55 -0.95
CA VAL A 116 -15.94 -12.86 -1.63
C VAL A 116 -14.53 -13.46 -1.50
N PRO A 117 -14.37 -14.64 -0.88
CA PRO A 117 -13.06 -15.26 -0.69
C PRO A 117 -12.33 -15.53 -2.00
N ARG A 118 -11.00 -15.38 -1.97
CA ARG A 118 -10.09 -15.71 -3.08
C ARG A 118 -9.02 -16.70 -2.62
N GLU A 119 -9.42 -17.94 -2.39
CA GLU A 119 -8.60 -18.97 -1.75
C GLU A 119 -7.22 -19.13 -2.41
N ALA A 120 -7.14 -19.33 -3.74
CA ALA A 120 -5.87 -19.48 -4.44
C ALA A 120 -4.93 -18.26 -4.31
N TYR A 121 -5.49 -17.05 -4.24
CA TYR A 121 -4.70 -15.83 -4.03
C TYR A 121 -4.24 -15.71 -2.58
N PHE A 122 -5.10 -16.07 -1.61
CA PHE A 122 -4.77 -16.06 -0.20
C PHE A 122 -3.68 -17.07 0.14
N ASP A 123 -3.78 -18.29 -0.38
CA ASP A 123 -2.76 -19.33 -0.21
C ASP A 123 -1.41 -18.84 -0.72
N ARG A 124 -1.41 -18.18 -1.89
CA ARG A 124 -0.19 -17.61 -2.45
C ARG A 124 0.38 -16.50 -1.57
N LEU A 125 -0.46 -15.64 -1.01
CA LEU A 125 -0.01 -14.62 -0.07
C LEU A 125 0.55 -15.24 1.21
N ASP A 126 -0.06 -16.28 1.79
CA ASP A 126 0.47 -16.91 3.02
C ASP A 126 1.85 -17.54 2.79
N ASP A 127 2.07 -18.16 1.62
CA ASP A 127 3.37 -18.70 1.22
C ASP A 127 4.46 -17.61 1.15
N LEU A 128 4.06 -16.39 0.76
CA LEU A 128 4.98 -15.27 0.56
C LEU A 128 5.24 -14.48 1.85
N THR A 129 4.20 -14.26 2.67
CA THR A 129 4.29 -13.49 3.92
C THR A 129 4.66 -14.37 5.12
N GLY A 130 4.87 -15.67 4.91
CA GLY A 130 5.23 -16.60 5.97
C GLY A 130 4.14 -16.80 7.04
N SER A 131 2.89 -16.39 6.76
CA SER A 131 1.73 -16.57 7.66
C SER A 131 1.39 -18.05 7.92
N ASN A 132 2.12 -18.97 7.30
CA ASN A 132 2.07 -20.40 7.50
C ASN A 132 2.75 -20.89 8.82
N ALA A 133 2.78 -20.04 9.85
CA ALA A 133 3.38 -20.35 11.14
C ALA A 133 2.36 -20.26 12.29
N THR A 134 1.58 -21.33 12.49
CA THR A 134 1.56 -22.08 13.77
C THR A 134 0.82 -23.41 13.55
N GLU A 135 1.51 -24.41 13.00
CA GLU A 135 1.24 -25.81 13.33
C GLU A 135 2.58 -26.55 13.50
N SER A 136 3.04 -26.65 14.76
CA SER A 136 4.04 -27.62 15.21
C SER A 136 3.83 -27.92 16.69
#